data_AF-A0A7K1V5A5-F1
#
_entry.id   AF-A0A7K1V5A5-F1
#
_cell.length_a   1.000
_cell.length_b   1.000
_cell.length_c   1.000
_cell.angle_alpha   90.00
_cell.angle_beta   90.00
_cell.angle_gamma   90.00
#
_symmetry.space_group_name_H-M   'P 1'
#
loop_
_entity.id
_entity.type
_entity.pdbx_description
1 polymer ?
#
loop_
_entity_poly.entity_id
_entity_poly.type
_entity_poly.pdbx_seq_one_letter_code
_entity_poly.pdbx_strand_id
1 'polypeptide(L)'
;MKSVLSERQTLHPSDIERRDLPESAARAVRHLAAEIAVTVGPCAEIATTLAHPVLLRHIDAKYGRLPDAVHEAMRAPATDAGVTVIRPLPISDEELGRTPRDWSEAAARAGDRTQHSASFELDIAMLLLARCAGEPFGWEGQQGGRLVNNIVPTPGHEHEQSGASSATLLSPHTEDAFHPGRANLLMLGCLRNPDRVGTTVSSVRCTELDAAQRETLSRPTLPILPDVSYGSGFDDAPAPAVATLGDDGGRLTLRFDPAYTPLDRADPEFRSAYRHLAAELERVCMTSALAPGELLLVDNDVVVHGRVPFTPRYDGTDRWLKRVNIRLPERRRDAAEAAEDGYGQRVVAPFRTSRGINT
;
A
#
# COMPACT_ATOMS: atom_id res chain seq x y z
N MET A 1 3.05 -27.48 -23.33
CA MET A 1 4.11 -27.86 -22.37
C MET A 1 5.47 -27.38 -22.89
N LYS A 2 5.85 -26.16 -22.51
CA LYS A 2 7.22 -25.73 -22.19
C LYS A 2 7.03 -24.64 -21.14
N SER A 3 7.57 -24.90 -19.96
CA SER A 3 7.39 -24.10 -18.75
C SER A 3 8.15 -22.79 -18.90
N VAL A 4 7.43 -21.67 -18.99
CA VAL A 4 8.00 -20.30 -18.98
C VAL A 4 8.26 -19.84 -17.52
N LEU A 5 8.43 -20.79 -16.59
CA LEU A 5 8.75 -20.49 -15.19
C LEU A 5 10.25 -20.53 -14.90
N SER A 6 11.11 -20.99 -15.82
CA SER A 6 12.55 -21.15 -15.55
C SER A 6 13.43 -19.96 -15.88
N GLU A 7 12.89 -18.85 -16.41
CA GLU A 7 13.69 -17.65 -16.76
C GLU A 7 13.52 -16.47 -15.78
N ARG A 8 12.87 -16.69 -14.62
CA ARG A 8 12.70 -15.67 -13.55
C ARG A 8 13.98 -15.37 -12.74
N GLN A 9 15.17 -15.56 -13.32
CA GLN A 9 16.46 -15.45 -12.63
C GLN A 9 17.43 -14.41 -13.22
N THR A 10 17.00 -13.56 -14.15
CA THR A 10 17.68 -12.27 -14.31
C THR A 10 17.26 -11.36 -13.16
N LEU A 11 17.83 -11.62 -12.00
CA LEU A 11 17.89 -10.66 -10.89
C LEU A 11 18.68 -9.45 -11.42
N HIS A 12 17.97 -8.45 -11.95
CA HIS A 12 18.55 -7.12 -12.07
C HIS A 12 19.09 -6.76 -10.67
N PRO A 13 20.36 -6.36 -10.51
CA PRO A 13 20.88 -5.84 -9.25
C PRO A 13 19.86 -4.84 -8.73
N SER A 14 19.30 -5.08 -7.53
CA SER A 14 18.09 -4.35 -7.13
C SER A 14 18.40 -2.86 -7.01
N ASP A 15 17.92 -2.06 -7.94
CA ASP A 15 17.91 -0.59 -7.87
C ASP A 15 16.93 -0.07 -6.80
N ILE A 16 16.32 -0.97 -6.03
CA ILE A 16 15.54 -0.65 -4.84
C ILE A 16 16.43 0.11 -3.86
N GLU A 17 16.06 1.37 -3.65
CA GLU A 17 16.67 2.23 -2.65
C GLU A 17 16.58 1.55 -1.27
N ARG A 18 17.69 1.50 -0.54
CA ARG A 18 17.72 1.00 0.83
C ARG A 18 18.15 2.10 1.77
N ARG A 19 17.33 2.36 2.78
CA ARG A 19 17.65 3.35 3.82
C ARG A 19 17.90 2.64 5.14
N ASP A 20 19.02 3.01 5.75
CA ASP A 20 19.31 2.60 7.11
C ASP A 20 18.44 3.38 8.09
N LEU A 21 17.89 2.66 9.06
CA LEU A 21 17.24 3.19 10.24
C LEU A 21 18.11 2.76 11.43
N PRO A 22 18.84 3.69 12.07
CA PRO A 22 19.71 3.34 13.19
C PRO A 22 18.93 2.60 14.28
N GLU A 23 19.57 1.61 14.91
CA GLU A 23 18.89 0.78 15.92
C GLU A 23 18.29 1.60 17.06
N SER A 24 18.99 2.66 17.49
CA SER A 24 18.48 3.60 18.50
C SER A 24 17.20 4.32 18.05
N ALA A 25 17.11 4.70 16.76
CA ALA A 25 15.94 5.33 16.18
C ALA A 25 14.77 4.32 16.04
N ALA A 26 15.04 3.11 15.59
CA ALA A 26 14.06 2.03 15.50
C ALA A 26 13.49 1.67 16.89
N ARG A 27 14.36 1.59 17.91
CA ARG A 27 13.94 1.41 19.31
C ARG A 27 13.13 2.60 19.84
N ALA A 28 13.45 3.83 19.44
CA ALA A 28 12.68 5.01 19.83
C ALA A 28 11.24 4.97 19.29
N VAL A 29 11.04 4.49 18.05
CA VAL A 29 9.70 4.25 17.49
C VAL A 29 8.93 3.25 18.33
N ARG A 30 9.52 2.08 18.64
CA ARG A 30 8.88 1.06 19.48
C ARG A 30 8.58 1.55 20.89
N HIS A 31 9.51 2.28 21.51
CA HIS A 31 9.33 2.84 22.84
C HIS A 31 8.16 3.85 22.88
N LEU A 32 8.11 4.76 21.92
CA LEU A 32 7.03 5.73 21.83
C LEU A 32 5.68 5.06 21.56
N ALA A 33 5.66 4.03 20.70
CA ALA A 33 4.45 3.26 20.44
C ALA A 33 3.94 2.56 21.70
N ALA A 34 4.81 1.91 22.47
CA ALA A 34 4.48 1.30 23.75
C ALA A 34 4.00 2.34 24.78
N GLU A 35 4.63 3.52 24.88
CA GLU A 35 4.19 4.62 25.74
C GLU A 35 2.75 5.03 25.40
N ILE A 36 2.44 5.21 24.11
CA ILE A 36 1.09 5.56 23.65
C ILE A 36 0.11 4.42 23.94
N ALA A 37 0.47 3.17 23.66
CA ALA A 37 -0.38 2.01 23.90
C ALA A 37 -0.77 1.89 25.38
N VAL A 38 0.19 2.07 26.29
CA VAL A 38 -0.06 2.09 27.75
C VAL A 38 -0.93 3.26 28.17
N THR A 39 -0.66 4.46 27.62
CA THR A 39 -1.41 5.69 27.97
C THR A 39 -2.87 5.61 27.54
N VAL A 40 -3.10 5.12 26.32
CA VAL A 40 -4.43 5.02 25.73
C VAL A 40 -5.19 3.82 26.30
N GLY A 41 -4.47 2.73 26.60
CA GLY A 41 -5.02 1.45 26.98
C GLY A 41 -5.61 0.70 25.78
N PRO A 42 -5.41 -0.62 25.66
CA PRO A 42 -6.10 -1.39 24.63
C PRO A 42 -7.60 -1.36 24.94
N CYS A 43 -8.39 -0.87 23.99
CA CYS A 43 -9.83 -1.01 24.00
C CYS A 43 -10.34 -1.30 22.59
N ALA A 44 -11.41 -2.09 22.51
CA ALA A 44 -11.98 -2.51 21.23
C ALA A 44 -12.34 -1.33 20.33
N GLU A 45 -12.90 -0.25 20.89
CA GLU A 45 -13.30 0.95 20.14
C GLU A 45 -12.12 1.61 19.41
N ILE A 46 -10.99 1.77 20.11
CA ILE A 46 -9.77 2.38 19.53
C ILE A 46 -9.14 1.45 18.52
N ALA A 47 -8.99 0.17 18.87
CA ALA A 47 -8.39 -0.79 17.98
C ALA A 47 -9.20 -0.92 16.69
N THR A 48 -10.54 -0.96 16.74
CA THR A 48 -11.43 -1.25 15.59
C THR A 48 -11.11 -0.47 14.33
N THR A 49 -10.83 0.83 14.43
CA THR A 49 -10.50 1.67 13.26
C THR A 49 -9.12 2.29 13.35
N LEU A 50 -8.55 2.40 14.56
CA LEU A 50 -7.38 3.21 14.88
C LEU A 50 -7.58 4.72 14.59
N ALA A 51 -8.81 5.14 14.28
CA ALA A 51 -9.19 6.53 14.01
C ALA A 51 -9.82 7.22 15.22
N HIS A 52 -9.70 6.64 16.42
CA HIS A 52 -10.28 7.21 17.63
C HIS A 52 -9.53 8.50 18.05
N PRO A 53 -10.23 9.61 18.35
CA PRO A 53 -9.59 10.91 18.61
C PRO A 53 -8.51 10.92 19.69
N VAL A 54 -8.65 10.10 20.74
CA VAL A 54 -7.64 9.99 21.80
C VAL A 54 -6.32 9.45 21.27
N LEU A 55 -6.36 8.38 20.46
CA LEU A 55 -5.15 7.81 19.85
C LEU A 55 -4.52 8.83 18.88
N LEU A 56 -5.33 9.41 18.00
CA LEU A 56 -4.89 10.37 16.99
C LEU A 56 -4.18 11.58 17.60
N ARG A 57 -4.71 12.15 18.69
CA ARG A 57 -4.04 13.25 19.42
C ARG A 57 -2.67 12.84 19.94
N HIS A 58 -2.50 11.61 20.42
CA HIS A 58 -1.20 11.14 20.88
C HIS A 58 -0.21 10.93 19.72
N ILE A 59 -0.66 10.42 18.58
CA ILE A 59 0.16 10.31 17.37
C ILE A 59 0.62 11.71 16.92
N ASP A 60 -0.32 12.63 16.69
CA ASP A 60 -0.02 13.98 16.20
C ASP A 60 0.85 14.80 17.15
N ALA A 61 0.64 14.66 18.47
CA ALA A 61 1.42 15.41 19.45
C ALA A 61 2.85 14.85 19.64
N LYS A 62 3.11 13.59 19.28
CA LYS A 62 4.36 12.91 19.66
C LYS A 62 5.21 12.44 18.48
N TYR A 63 4.69 12.29 17.26
CA TYR A 63 5.50 11.80 16.12
C TYR A 63 6.74 12.66 15.87
N GLY A 64 6.64 13.99 15.99
CA GLY A 64 7.76 14.92 15.85
C GLY A 64 8.82 14.86 16.96
N ARG A 65 8.61 14.04 18.00
CA ARG A 65 9.63 13.76 19.03
C ARG A 65 10.56 12.62 18.62
N LEU A 66 10.25 11.91 17.53
CA LEU A 66 11.10 10.84 17.02
C LEU A 66 12.41 11.42 16.48
N PRO A 67 13.53 10.65 16.53
CA PRO A 67 14.80 11.12 16.01
C PRO A 67 14.73 11.52 14.53
N ASP A 68 15.50 12.53 14.11
CA ASP A 68 15.55 13.00 12.72
C ASP A 68 15.79 11.86 11.72
N ALA A 69 16.59 10.86 12.09
CA ALA A 69 16.83 9.67 11.27
C ALA A 69 15.56 8.91 10.88
N VAL A 70 14.50 8.93 11.71
CA VAL A 70 13.19 8.36 11.37
C VAL A 70 12.52 9.20 10.29
N HIS A 71 12.49 10.52 10.47
CA HIS A 71 11.89 11.44 9.51
C HIS A 71 12.60 11.39 8.15
N GLU A 72 13.93 11.33 8.15
CA GLU A 72 14.76 11.15 6.95
C GLU A 72 14.47 9.81 6.26
N ALA A 73 14.45 8.71 7.01
CA ALA A 73 14.17 7.38 6.45
C ALA A 73 12.77 7.31 5.82
N MET A 74 11.78 7.96 6.42
CA MET A 74 10.37 7.92 6.01
C MET A 74 9.99 8.89 4.88
N ARG A 75 10.93 9.67 4.33
CA ARG A 75 10.66 10.52 3.14
C ARG A 75 10.17 9.69 1.96
N ALA A 76 9.51 10.32 1.00
CA ALA A 76 9.18 9.65 -0.26
C ALA A 76 10.43 9.04 -0.94
N PRO A 77 10.30 7.93 -1.69
CA PRO A 77 11.40 7.38 -2.47
C PRO A 77 12.04 8.44 -3.39
N ALA A 78 13.37 8.46 -3.45
CA ALA A 78 14.13 9.51 -4.13
C ALA A 78 14.56 9.12 -5.55
N THR A 79 14.54 7.82 -5.86
CA THR A 79 15.00 7.25 -7.13
C THR A 79 13.84 7.06 -8.12
N ASP A 80 14.15 6.91 -9.40
CA ASP A 80 13.15 6.61 -10.43
C ASP A 80 12.48 5.25 -10.25
N ALA A 81 13.09 4.34 -9.48
CA ALA A 81 12.46 3.10 -9.06
C ALA A 81 11.20 3.33 -8.20
N GLY A 82 11.05 4.51 -7.59
CA GLY A 82 9.85 4.89 -6.82
C GLY A 82 9.59 4.00 -5.61
N VAL A 83 10.59 3.28 -5.12
CA VAL A 83 10.45 2.32 -4.03
C VAL A 83 11.67 2.37 -3.10
N THR A 84 11.41 2.27 -1.80
CA THR A 84 12.46 2.24 -0.77
C THR A 84 12.19 1.14 0.24
N VAL A 85 13.19 0.32 0.54
CA VAL A 85 13.19 -0.57 1.71
C VAL A 85 13.90 0.12 2.87
N ILE A 86 13.23 0.18 4.01
CA ILE A 86 13.79 0.74 5.25
C ILE A 86 14.16 -0.42 6.16
N ARG A 87 15.34 -0.32 6.78
CA ARG A 87 15.83 -1.27 7.77
C ARG A 87 14.81 -1.60 8.88
N PRO A 88 14.92 -2.78 9.49
CA PRO A 88 13.86 -3.32 10.31
C PRO A 88 13.67 -2.60 11.64
N LEU A 89 12.40 -2.46 12.03
CA LEU A 89 12.03 -2.30 13.43
C LEU A 89 12.44 -3.55 14.23
N PRO A 90 12.81 -3.42 15.51
CA PRO A 90 13.02 -4.59 16.34
C PRO A 90 11.67 -5.26 16.59
N ILE A 91 11.49 -6.44 16.01
CA ILE A 91 10.31 -7.31 16.12
C ILE A 91 10.80 -8.74 16.36
N SER A 92 10.14 -9.46 17.26
CA SER A 92 10.39 -10.90 17.49
C SER A 92 9.15 -11.70 17.12
N ASP A 93 9.31 -12.97 16.73
CA ASP A 93 8.16 -13.78 16.36
C ASP A 93 7.27 -14.09 17.58
N GLU A 94 7.91 -14.20 18.74
CA GLU A 94 7.28 -14.49 20.03
C GLU A 94 6.26 -13.42 20.45
N GLU A 95 6.53 -12.13 20.19
CA GLU A 95 5.61 -11.03 20.57
C GLU A 95 4.37 -10.91 19.65
N LEU A 96 4.41 -11.50 18.46
CA LEU A 96 3.32 -11.43 17.48
C LEU A 96 2.19 -12.42 17.82
N GLY A 97 2.55 -13.55 18.42
CA GLY A 97 1.68 -14.71 18.51
C GLY A 97 1.35 -15.29 17.11
N ARG A 98 0.29 -16.08 17.03
CA ARG A 98 -0.13 -16.73 15.77
C ARG A 98 -0.65 -15.69 14.78
N THR A 99 -0.26 -15.80 13.51
CA THR A 99 -0.89 -15.07 12.40
C THR A 99 -2.41 -15.29 12.45
N PRO A 100 -3.22 -14.23 12.49
CA PRO A 100 -4.67 -14.33 12.49
C PRO A 100 -5.21 -14.96 11.21
N ARG A 101 -6.38 -15.60 11.28
CA ARG A 101 -7.06 -16.24 10.16
C ARG A 101 -7.54 -15.24 9.11
N ASP A 102 -7.91 -14.05 9.55
CA ASP A 102 -8.36 -12.94 8.72
C ASP A 102 -8.06 -11.60 9.39
N TRP A 103 -8.33 -10.51 8.67
CA TRP A 103 -8.09 -9.16 9.17
C TRP A 103 -8.98 -8.79 10.35
N SER A 104 -10.20 -9.34 10.44
CA SER A 104 -11.18 -9.01 11.47
C SER A 104 -10.78 -9.62 12.81
N GLU A 105 -10.21 -10.84 12.78
CA GLU A 105 -9.59 -11.46 13.93
C GLU A 105 -8.35 -10.67 14.37
N ALA A 106 -7.45 -10.32 13.44
CA ALA A 106 -6.28 -9.48 13.74
C ALA A 106 -6.71 -8.17 14.44
N ALA A 107 -7.79 -7.59 13.93
CA ALA A 107 -8.38 -6.37 14.41
C ALA A 107 -8.93 -6.46 15.85
N ALA A 108 -9.65 -7.54 16.14
CA ALA A 108 -10.22 -7.82 17.45
C ALA A 108 -9.13 -8.09 18.49
N ARG A 109 -8.12 -8.90 18.13
CA ARG A 109 -7.00 -9.23 19.02
C ARG A 109 -6.21 -8.01 19.46
N ALA A 110 -6.02 -7.01 18.59
CA ALA A 110 -5.36 -5.75 18.95
C ALA A 110 -6.14 -4.94 20.01
N GLY A 111 -7.47 -5.12 20.11
CA GLY A 111 -8.31 -4.45 21.11
C GLY A 111 -8.49 -5.24 22.41
N ASP A 112 -8.01 -6.49 22.46
CA ASP A 112 -8.23 -7.40 23.59
C ASP A 112 -7.15 -7.20 24.66
N ARG A 113 -7.59 -6.79 25.86
CA ARG A 113 -6.70 -6.54 27.00
C ARG A 113 -6.12 -7.81 27.61
N THR A 114 -6.73 -8.96 27.34
CA THR A 114 -6.33 -10.27 27.89
C THR A 114 -5.31 -10.98 27.00
N GLN A 115 -5.29 -10.62 25.71
CA GLN A 115 -4.28 -11.09 24.78
C GLN A 115 -3.07 -10.16 24.81
N HIS A 116 -1.94 -10.66 25.32
CA HIS A 116 -0.65 -9.98 25.26
C HIS A 116 -0.08 -10.03 23.83
N SER A 117 -0.79 -9.48 22.85
CA SER A 117 -0.28 -9.34 21.48
C SER A 117 0.34 -7.96 21.30
N ALA A 118 1.57 -7.90 20.81
CA ALA A 118 2.20 -6.65 20.41
C ALA A 118 1.52 -5.99 19.19
N SER A 119 0.48 -6.60 18.60
CA SER A 119 -0.17 -6.09 17.39
C SER A 119 -0.68 -4.65 17.56
N PHE A 120 -1.21 -4.27 18.72
CA PHE A 120 -1.69 -2.89 18.91
C PHE A 120 -0.54 -1.88 18.99
N GLU A 121 0.54 -2.22 19.70
CA GLU A 121 1.75 -1.41 19.72
C GLU A 121 2.37 -1.28 18.32
N LEU A 122 2.34 -2.36 17.53
CA LEU A 122 2.81 -2.36 16.16
C LEU A 122 1.91 -1.52 15.25
N ASP A 123 0.58 -1.55 15.42
CA ASP A 123 -0.34 -0.64 14.71
C ASP A 123 0.00 0.84 15.01
N ILE A 124 0.28 1.17 16.27
CA ILE A 124 0.71 2.51 16.69
C ILE A 124 2.07 2.87 16.08
N ALA A 125 3.03 1.94 16.07
CA ALA A 125 4.33 2.14 15.45
C ALA A 125 4.20 2.44 13.95
N MET A 126 3.33 1.71 13.24
CA MET A 126 3.03 1.98 11.83
C MET A 126 2.42 3.37 11.63
N LEU A 127 1.48 3.79 12.49
CA LEU A 127 0.91 5.14 12.41
C LEU A 127 1.94 6.25 12.67
N LEU A 128 2.84 6.07 13.63
CA LEU A 128 3.91 7.03 13.91
C LEU A 128 4.84 7.18 12.69
N LEU A 129 5.28 6.06 12.11
CA LEU A 129 6.13 6.05 10.91
C LEU A 129 5.42 6.69 9.71
N ALA A 130 4.17 6.30 9.46
CA ALA A 130 3.36 6.87 8.38
C ALA A 130 3.12 8.37 8.58
N ARG A 131 2.99 8.83 9.84
CA ARG A 131 2.85 10.25 10.16
C ARG A 131 4.15 11.04 9.95
N CYS A 132 5.32 10.41 10.14
CA CYS A 132 6.60 10.99 9.76
C CYS A 132 6.73 11.14 8.23
N ALA A 133 6.08 10.29 7.44
CA ALA A 133 6.06 10.36 5.97
C ALA A 133 5.04 11.36 5.43
N GLY A 134 3.86 11.47 6.04
CA GLY A 134 2.76 12.30 5.55
C GLY A 134 1.51 12.25 6.42
N GLU A 135 0.34 12.23 5.79
CA GLU A 135 -0.97 12.11 6.45
C GLU A 135 -1.55 10.69 6.23
N PRO A 136 -1.51 9.80 7.24
CA PRO A 136 -2.13 8.48 7.16
C PRO A 136 -3.65 8.58 6.94
N PHE A 137 -4.23 7.67 6.18
CA PHE A 137 -5.68 7.58 6.02
C PHE A 137 -6.13 6.14 5.74
N GLY A 138 -7.43 5.90 5.79
CA GLY A 138 -8.06 4.63 5.44
C GLY A 138 -9.26 4.80 4.53
N TRP A 139 -9.86 3.68 4.15
CA TRP A 139 -11.08 3.62 3.34
C TRP A 139 -12.14 2.88 4.09
N GLU A 140 -13.36 3.42 4.17
CA GLU A 140 -14.43 2.76 4.89
C GLU A 140 -14.73 1.35 4.34
N GLY A 141 -14.69 1.20 3.01
CA GLY A 141 -14.86 -0.09 2.34
C GLY A 141 -13.75 -1.10 2.66
N GLN A 142 -12.55 -0.66 3.06
CA GLN A 142 -11.44 -1.56 3.36
C GLN A 142 -11.27 -1.76 4.87
N GLN A 143 -11.51 -2.99 5.31
CA GLN A 143 -11.35 -3.42 6.72
C GLN A 143 -12.07 -2.50 7.72
N GLY A 144 -13.24 -1.98 7.33
CA GLY A 144 -14.07 -1.12 8.16
C GLY A 144 -13.47 0.26 8.45
N GLY A 145 -12.71 0.84 7.53
CA GLY A 145 -12.12 2.18 7.73
C GLY A 145 -10.83 2.19 8.55
N ARG A 146 -10.20 1.03 8.75
CA ARG A 146 -8.99 0.92 9.56
C ARG A 146 -7.83 1.69 8.91
N LEU A 147 -7.11 2.49 9.72
CA LEU A 147 -5.94 3.24 9.24
C LEU A 147 -4.71 2.36 9.00
N VAL A 148 -4.62 1.24 9.73
CA VAL A 148 -3.59 0.22 9.53
C VAL A 148 -4.31 -1.08 9.19
N ASN A 149 -4.15 -1.53 7.95
CA ASN A 149 -4.78 -2.75 7.47
C ASN A 149 -3.86 -3.95 7.70
N ASN A 150 -4.47 -5.13 7.90
CA ASN A 150 -3.76 -6.39 7.98
C ASN A 150 -3.78 -7.10 6.64
N ILE A 151 -2.60 -7.50 6.15
CA ILE A 151 -2.45 -8.37 4.99
C ILE A 151 -2.03 -9.74 5.50
N VAL A 152 -2.97 -10.66 5.50
CA VAL A 152 -2.82 -12.07 5.89
C VAL A 152 -3.56 -12.93 4.85
N PRO A 153 -3.08 -14.14 4.53
CA PRO A 153 -3.85 -15.04 3.67
C PRO A 153 -5.13 -15.48 4.38
N THR A 154 -6.27 -15.30 3.74
CA THR A 154 -7.57 -15.65 4.31
C THR A 154 -8.13 -16.92 3.63
N PRO A 155 -8.53 -17.96 4.37
CA PRO A 155 -9.18 -19.14 3.79
C PRO A 155 -10.44 -18.76 3.01
N GLY A 156 -10.59 -19.29 1.79
CA GLY A 156 -11.72 -19.02 0.90
C GLY A 156 -11.52 -17.82 -0.05
N HIS A 157 -10.42 -17.09 0.08
CA HIS A 157 -10.09 -15.92 -0.74
C HIS A 157 -8.86 -16.14 -1.65
N GLU A 158 -8.40 -17.39 -1.79
CA GLU A 158 -7.10 -17.75 -2.38
C GLU A 158 -6.90 -17.26 -3.82
N HIS A 159 -8.00 -17.08 -4.56
CA HIS A 159 -8.01 -16.76 -5.99
C HIS A 159 -8.44 -15.31 -6.30
N GLU A 160 -8.63 -14.47 -5.28
CA GLU A 160 -9.04 -13.07 -5.46
C GLU A 160 -7.88 -12.18 -5.95
N GLN A 161 -8.21 -11.01 -6.51
CA GLN A 161 -7.27 -9.90 -6.75
C GLN A 161 -7.34 -8.91 -5.59
N SER A 162 -6.99 -9.37 -4.38
CA SER A 162 -7.05 -8.59 -3.14
C SER A 162 -5.87 -8.94 -2.21
N GLY A 163 -5.69 -8.16 -1.15
CA GLY A 163 -4.68 -8.43 -0.11
C GLY A 163 -4.88 -9.76 0.63
N ALA A 164 -6.09 -10.32 0.64
CA ALA A 164 -6.44 -11.59 1.27
C ALA A 164 -6.04 -12.83 0.44
N SER A 165 -5.73 -12.62 -0.84
CA SER A 165 -5.37 -13.64 -1.81
C SER A 165 -4.08 -14.38 -1.46
N SER A 166 -3.83 -15.54 -2.08
CA SER A 166 -2.60 -16.32 -1.89
C SER A 166 -2.15 -17.13 -3.12
N ALA A 167 -3.03 -17.97 -3.67
CA ALA A 167 -2.70 -18.97 -4.69
C ALA A 167 -2.62 -18.41 -6.12
N THR A 168 -3.13 -17.20 -6.36
CA THR A 168 -3.00 -16.50 -7.64
C THR A 168 -1.96 -15.39 -7.57
N LEU A 169 -1.46 -14.99 -8.75
CA LEU A 169 -0.66 -13.79 -8.89
C LEU A 169 -1.56 -12.61 -8.54
N LEU A 170 -1.14 -11.77 -7.58
CA LEU A 170 -1.75 -10.47 -7.41
C LEU A 170 -1.17 -9.57 -8.50
N SER A 171 -2.00 -9.22 -9.48
CA SER A 171 -1.59 -8.48 -10.68
C SER A 171 -0.96 -7.14 -10.29
N PRO A 172 0.08 -6.67 -11.00
CA PRO A 172 0.63 -5.35 -10.76
C PRO A 172 -0.43 -4.26 -10.91
N HIS A 173 -0.63 -3.44 -9.88
CA HIS A 173 -1.59 -2.35 -9.87
C HIS A 173 -1.08 -1.16 -9.04
N THR A 174 -1.61 0.03 -9.38
CA THR A 174 -1.59 1.21 -8.54
C THR A 174 -2.61 1.00 -7.41
N GLU A 175 -2.23 1.23 -6.16
CA GLU A 175 -3.13 1.07 -5.01
C GLU A 175 -4.33 2.01 -5.15
N ASP A 176 -5.54 1.44 -5.07
CA ASP A 176 -6.82 2.14 -5.20
C ASP A 176 -6.91 3.03 -6.47
N ALA A 177 -6.38 2.56 -7.60
CA ALA A 177 -6.23 3.29 -8.86
C ALA A 177 -7.51 3.98 -9.37
N PHE A 178 -8.69 3.43 -9.04
CA PHE A 178 -9.99 3.97 -9.39
C PHE A 178 -10.29 5.33 -8.73
N HIS A 179 -9.67 5.63 -7.59
CA HIS A 179 -10.05 6.78 -6.77
C HIS A 179 -9.13 7.99 -6.99
N PRO A 180 -9.63 9.22 -7.16
CA PRO A 180 -8.80 10.42 -7.31
C PRO A 180 -8.00 10.74 -6.03
N GLY A 181 -8.62 10.47 -4.89
CA GLY A 181 -8.02 10.56 -3.55
C GLY A 181 -7.10 9.40 -3.12
N ARG A 182 -6.69 8.50 -4.03
CA ARG A 182 -5.78 7.37 -3.76
C ARG A 182 -4.49 7.79 -3.07
N ALA A 183 -3.79 6.85 -2.43
CA ALA A 183 -2.57 7.16 -1.68
C ALA A 183 -1.49 7.78 -2.59
N ASN A 184 -0.67 8.68 -2.04
CA ASN A 184 0.57 9.10 -2.70
C ASN A 184 1.70 8.12 -2.37
N LEU A 185 1.76 7.68 -1.11
CA LEU A 185 2.66 6.62 -0.67
C LEU A 185 1.86 5.46 -0.09
N LEU A 186 2.25 4.25 -0.45
CA LEU A 186 1.82 3.02 0.20
C LEU A 186 2.97 2.53 1.09
N MET A 187 2.67 2.26 2.36
CA MET A 187 3.63 1.66 3.30
C MET A 187 3.23 0.22 3.62
N LEU A 188 4.14 -0.73 3.43
CA LEU A 188 4.00 -2.12 3.88
C LEU A 188 5.02 -2.41 4.98
N GLY A 189 4.57 -2.77 6.18
CA GLY A 189 5.44 -3.23 7.27
C GLY A 189 5.35 -4.73 7.44
N CYS A 190 6.48 -5.44 7.37
CA CYS A 190 6.49 -6.89 7.54
C CYS A 190 6.56 -7.29 9.01
N LEU A 191 5.58 -8.08 9.46
CA LEU A 191 5.62 -8.71 10.79
C LEU A 191 6.18 -10.13 10.70
N ARG A 192 5.69 -10.91 9.73
CA ARG A 192 6.08 -12.31 9.51
C ARG A 192 6.11 -12.64 8.01
N ASN A 193 7.13 -13.35 7.55
CA ASN A 193 7.25 -13.81 6.14
C ASN A 193 8.18 -15.04 6.02
N PRO A 194 7.81 -16.21 6.57
CA PRO A 194 8.73 -17.36 6.71
C PRO A 194 9.23 -17.88 5.36
N ASP A 195 8.39 -17.84 4.33
CA ASP A 195 8.71 -18.34 2.99
C ASP A 195 9.36 -17.28 2.09
N ARG A 196 9.65 -16.08 2.63
CA ARG A 196 10.24 -14.96 1.88
C ARG A 196 9.44 -14.63 0.62
N VAL A 197 8.11 -14.64 0.73
CA VAL A 197 7.21 -14.30 -0.39
C VAL A 197 7.46 -12.86 -0.81
N GLY A 198 7.74 -12.68 -2.10
CA GLY A 198 8.12 -11.39 -2.69
C GLY A 198 6.92 -10.50 -3.02
N THR A 199 7.02 -9.23 -2.64
CA THR A 199 6.23 -8.13 -3.23
C THR A 199 6.91 -7.72 -4.53
N THR A 200 6.18 -7.70 -5.64
CA THR A 200 6.67 -7.21 -6.94
C THR A 200 6.43 -5.72 -7.06
N VAL A 201 7.36 -4.99 -7.66
CA VAL A 201 7.26 -3.54 -7.87
C VAL A 201 7.86 -3.16 -9.22
N SER A 202 7.18 -2.29 -9.96
CA SER A 202 7.63 -1.79 -11.27
C SER A 202 7.31 -0.31 -11.39
N SER A 203 8.31 0.51 -11.71
CA SER A 203 8.12 1.94 -11.94
C SER A 203 7.88 2.23 -13.41
N VAL A 204 6.87 3.07 -13.68
CA VAL A 204 6.62 3.60 -15.03
C VAL A 204 7.79 4.42 -15.56
N ARG A 205 8.60 5.00 -14.66
CA ARG A 205 9.76 5.83 -15.04
C ARG A 205 10.92 5.01 -15.61
N CYS A 206 10.91 3.70 -15.41
CA CYS A 206 11.90 2.78 -15.97
C CYS A 206 11.45 2.15 -17.29
N THR A 207 10.22 2.43 -17.76
CA THR A 207 9.65 1.81 -18.96
C THR A 207 10.08 2.51 -20.25
N GLU A 208 10.19 1.75 -21.32
CA GLU A 208 10.50 2.25 -22.66
C GLU A 208 9.22 2.29 -23.50
N LEU A 209 8.61 3.48 -23.58
CA LEU A 209 7.45 3.75 -24.44
C LEU A 209 7.83 4.77 -25.51
N ASP A 210 7.35 4.56 -26.73
CA ASP A 210 7.47 5.55 -27.81
C ASP A 210 6.50 6.73 -27.61
N ALA A 211 6.68 7.79 -28.40
CA ALA A 211 5.87 9.01 -28.28
C ALA A 211 4.37 8.78 -28.58
N ALA A 212 4.05 7.90 -29.54
CA ALA A 212 2.68 7.61 -29.92
C ALA A 212 1.97 6.84 -28.80
N GLN A 213 2.64 5.83 -28.23
CA GLN A 213 2.12 5.07 -27.08
C GLN A 213 1.87 5.97 -25.87
N ARG A 214 2.80 6.89 -25.56
CA ARG A 214 2.61 7.87 -24.48
C ARG A 214 1.39 8.75 -24.74
N GLU A 215 1.27 9.28 -25.96
CA GLU A 215 0.12 10.10 -26.35
C GLU A 215 -1.20 9.33 -26.20
N THR A 216 -1.26 8.09 -26.71
CA THR A 216 -2.45 7.24 -26.64
C THR A 216 -2.83 6.93 -25.18
N LEU A 217 -1.85 6.60 -24.33
CA LEU A 217 -2.10 6.24 -22.92
C LEU A 217 -2.36 7.44 -22.00
N SER A 218 -2.02 8.66 -22.43
CA SER A 218 -2.36 9.90 -21.72
C SER A 218 -3.76 10.41 -22.02
N ARG A 219 -4.46 9.83 -23.01
CA ARG A 219 -5.87 10.15 -23.25
C ARG A 219 -6.74 9.44 -22.20
N PRO A 220 -7.73 10.12 -21.61
CA PRO A 220 -8.73 9.44 -20.79
C PRO A 220 -9.59 8.52 -21.67
N THR A 221 -9.35 7.20 -21.62
CA THR A 221 -9.99 6.24 -22.53
C THR A 221 -10.92 5.27 -21.84
N LEU A 222 -10.52 4.72 -20.70
CA LEU A 222 -11.31 3.74 -19.93
C LEU A 222 -11.39 4.15 -18.46
N PRO A 223 -12.47 3.78 -17.77
CA PRO A 223 -12.51 3.87 -16.32
C PRO A 223 -11.62 2.78 -15.69
N ILE A 224 -11.25 2.97 -14.43
CA ILE A 224 -10.73 1.91 -13.57
C ILE A 224 -11.78 1.67 -12.49
N LEU A 225 -12.25 0.44 -12.36
CA LEU A 225 -13.32 0.07 -11.42
C LEU A 225 -12.75 -0.23 -10.02
N PRO A 226 -13.54 -0.06 -8.94
CA PRO A 226 -13.14 -0.50 -7.61
C PRO A 226 -12.99 -2.03 -7.53
N ASP A 227 -12.04 -2.48 -6.72
CA ASP A 227 -11.82 -3.90 -6.46
C ASP A 227 -12.90 -4.54 -5.56
N VAL A 228 -12.86 -5.86 -5.44
CA VAL A 228 -13.85 -6.67 -4.67
C VAL A 228 -13.95 -6.29 -3.20
N SER A 229 -12.93 -5.67 -2.62
CA SER A 229 -12.92 -5.19 -1.23
C SER A 229 -13.91 -4.06 -1.02
N TYR A 230 -14.28 -3.33 -2.08
CA TYR A 230 -15.23 -2.20 -2.03
C TYR A 230 -16.67 -2.60 -2.31
N GLY A 231 -16.92 -3.86 -2.65
CA GLY A 231 -18.24 -4.40 -2.98
C GLY A 231 -18.34 -4.88 -4.42
N SER A 232 -19.55 -4.85 -4.98
CA SER A 232 -19.89 -5.38 -6.30
C SER A 232 -20.82 -4.45 -7.08
N GLY A 233 -20.92 -4.63 -8.39
CA GLY A 233 -21.88 -3.90 -9.23
C GLY A 233 -21.37 -2.57 -9.79
N PHE A 234 -20.04 -2.38 -9.81
CA PHE A 234 -19.43 -1.18 -10.38
C PHE A 234 -19.41 -1.16 -11.92
N ASP A 235 -19.57 -2.33 -12.56
CA ASP A 235 -19.55 -2.49 -14.02
C ASP A 235 -20.68 -1.73 -14.74
N ASP A 236 -21.79 -1.53 -14.03
CA ASP A 236 -23.04 -0.92 -14.53
C ASP A 236 -23.13 0.59 -14.25
N ALA A 237 -22.21 1.14 -13.44
CA ALA A 237 -22.21 2.56 -13.09
C ALA A 237 -21.54 3.39 -14.20
N PRO A 238 -22.09 4.58 -14.56
CA PRO A 238 -21.37 5.54 -15.38
C PRO A 238 -20.07 5.93 -14.68
N ALA A 239 -18.94 5.56 -15.27
CA ALA A 239 -17.63 5.82 -14.70
C ALA A 239 -16.82 6.76 -15.60
N PRO A 240 -16.17 7.80 -15.04
CA PRO A 240 -15.33 8.68 -15.83
C PRO A 240 -14.14 7.89 -16.39
N ALA A 241 -13.82 8.11 -17.67
CA ALA A 241 -12.59 7.61 -18.23
C ALA A 241 -11.40 8.33 -17.58
N VAL A 242 -10.32 7.59 -17.32
CA VAL A 242 -9.08 8.12 -16.73
C VAL A 242 -7.91 7.92 -17.68
N ALA A 243 -6.93 8.82 -17.61
CA ALA A 243 -5.67 8.63 -18.31
C ALA A 243 -4.85 7.55 -17.59
N THR A 244 -4.23 6.65 -18.36
CA THR A 244 -3.30 5.65 -17.79
C THR A 244 -1.98 6.30 -17.43
N LEU A 245 -1.46 7.18 -18.30
CA LEU A 245 -0.24 7.95 -18.06
C LEU A 245 -0.53 9.42 -17.81
N GLY A 246 0.04 9.95 -16.73
CA GLY A 246 0.07 11.39 -16.47
C GLY A 246 1.48 11.97 -16.61
N ASP A 247 1.58 13.28 -16.39
CA ASP A 247 2.85 14.01 -16.35
C ASP A 247 2.94 14.83 -15.05
N ASP A 248 4.09 14.74 -14.38
CA ASP A 248 4.47 15.57 -13.25
C ASP A 248 5.81 16.25 -13.57
N GLY A 249 5.73 17.45 -14.15
CA GLY A 249 6.90 18.27 -14.45
C GLY A 249 7.84 17.63 -15.48
N GLY A 250 7.29 16.99 -16.51
CA GLY A 250 8.05 16.27 -17.54
C GLY A 250 8.44 14.83 -17.17
N ARG A 251 7.95 14.31 -16.04
CA ARG A 251 8.15 12.91 -15.64
C ARG A 251 6.82 12.15 -15.63
N LEU A 252 6.86 10.91 -16.10
CA LEU A 252 5.68 10.06 -16.11
C LEU A 252 5.15 9.75 -14.70
N THR A 253 3.81 9.76 -14.61
CA THR A 253 3.01 9.16 -13.54
C THR A 253 2.07 8.10 -14.14
N LEU A 254 1.51 7.24 -13.30
CA LEU A 254 0.77 6.06 -13.72
C LEU A 254 -0.50 5.85 -12.86
N ARG A 255 -1.61 5.54 -13.53
CA ARG A 255 -2.80 4.90 -12.95
C ARG A 255 -3.08 3.64 -13.74
N PHE A 256 -2.80 2.49 -13.14
CA PHE A 256 -2.85 1.22 -13.84
C PHE A 256 -3.41 0.13 -12.95
N ASP A 257 -4.48 -0.52 -13.40
CA ASP A 257 -5.04 -1.71 -12.77
C ASP A 257 -5.68 -2.59 -13.85
N PRO A 258 -4.94 -3.59 -14.37
CA PRO A 258 -5.42 -4.40 -15.49
C PRO A 258 -6.52 -5.37 -15.05
N ALA A 259 -6.64 -5.66 -13.75
CA ALA A 259 -7.68 -6.55 -13.24
C ALA A 259 -9.05 -5.87 -13.22
N TYR A 260 -9.06 -4.54 -13.05
CA TYR A 260 -10.28 -3.74 -12.95
C TYR A 260 -10.41 -2.65 -14.02
N THR A 261 -9.64 -2.73 -15.10
CA THR A 261 -9.81 -1.90 -16.32
C THR A 261 -10.51 -2.72 -17.41
N PRO A 262 -11.69 -2.32 -17.94
CA PRO A 262 -12.41 -3.06 -18.97
C PRO A 262 -11.78 -2.89 -20.36
N LEU A 263 -10.60 -3.49 -20.56
CA LEU A 263 -9.76 -3.33 -21.75
C LEU A 263 -10.43 -3.79 -23.06
N ASP A 264 -11.45 -4.62 -22.99
CA ASP A 264 -12.24 -5.07 -24.15
C ASP A 264 -13.09 -3.94 -24.76
N ARG A 265 -13.38 -2.88 -24.00
CA ARG A 265 -14.14 -1.69 -24.43
C ARG A 265 -13.29 -0.67 -25.19
N ALA A 266 -11.96 -0.78 -25.15
CA ALA A 266 -11.06 0.13 -25.85
C ALA A 266 -10.81 -0.27 -27.30
N ASP A 267 -10.43 0.70 -28.13
CA ASP A 267 -10.00 0.46 -29.50
C ASP A 267 -8.71 -0.37 -29.57
N PRO A 268 -8.37 -0.95 -30.75
CA PRO A 268 -7.17 -1.76 -30.91
C PRO A 268 -5.85 -1.01 -30.63
N GLU A 269 -5.80 0.31 -30.84
CA GLU A 269 -4.60 1.12 -30.67
C GLU A 269 -4.26 1.26 -29.19
N PHE A 270 -5.24 1.68 -28.38
CA PHE A 270 -5.10 1.78 -26.92
C PHE A 270 -4.78 0.42 -26.31
N ARG A 271 -5.47 -0.65 -26.72
CA ARG A 271 -5.19 -2.01 -26.23
C ARG A 271 -3.77 -2.48 -26.56
N SER A 272 -3.23 -2.07 -27.70
CA SER A 272 -1.86 -2.38 -28.09
C SER A 272 -0.85 -1.63 -27.21
N ALA A 273 -1.04 -0.32 -27.03
CA ALA A 273 -0.20 0.51 -26.18
C ALA A 273 -0.24 0.05 -24.71
N TYR A 274 -1.42 -0.25 -24.18
CA TYR A 274 -1.61 -0.74 -22.80
C TYR A 274 -0.92 -2.09 -22.58
N ARG A 275 -0.99 -3.01 -23.56
CA ARG A 275 -0.28 -4.29 -23.49
C ARG A 275 1.23 -4.12 -23.53
N HIS A 276 1.73 -3.16 -24.33
CA HIS A 276 3.15 -2.85 -24.36
C HIS A 276 3.61 -2.27 -23.02
N LEU A 277 2.85 -1.33 -22.43
CA LEU A 277 3.10 -0.82 -21.09
C LEU A 277 3.14 -1.97 -20.05
N ALA A 278 2.19 -2.90 -20.08
CA ALA A 278 2.19 -4.06 -19.19
C ALA A 278 3.46 -4.92 -19.34
N ALA A 279 3.90 -5.17 -20.58
CA ALA A 279 5.13 -5.91 -20.87
C ALA A 279 6.38 -5.16 -20.38
N GLU A 280 6.42 -3.84 -20.52
CA GLU A 280 7.52 -3.03 -20.01
C GLU A 280 7.55 -3.00 -18.47
N LEU A 281 6.39 -2.89 -17.82
CA LEU A 281 6.28 -3.00 -16.37
C LEU A 281 6.75 -4.38 -15.88
N GLU A 282 6.44 -5.45 -16.61
CA GLU A 282 6.97 -6.79 -16.32
C GLU A 282 8.49 -6.85 -16.53
N ARG A 283 9.02 -6.27 -17.61
CA ARG A 283 10.46 -6.22 -17.92
C ARG A 283 11.26 -5.53 -16.82
N VAL A 284 10.75 -4.43 -16.26
CA VAL A 284 11.42 -3.66 -15.20
C VAL A 284 11.03 -4.11 -13.78
N CYS A 285 10.28 -5.20 -13.66
CA CYS A 285 9.80 -5.70 -12.39
C CYS A 285 10.96 -6.11 -11.48
N MET A 286 10.95 -5.56 -10.27
CA MET A 286 11.80 -5.98 -9.18
C MET A 286 10.98 -6.72 -8.12
N THR A 287 11.63 -7.59 -7.35
CA THR A 287 10.98 -8.32 -6.25
C THR A 287 11.66 -8.02 -4.93
N SER A 288 10.88 -7.65 -3.91
CA SER A 288 11.33 -7.45 -2.54
C SER A 288 10.66 -8.44 -1.60
N ALA A 289 11.45 -9.35 -1.04
CA ALA A 289 11.01 -10.25 0.02
C ALA A 289 11.37 -9.65 1.38
N LEU A 290 10.42 -8.90 1.96
CA LEU A 290 10.60 -8.23 3.24
C LEU A 290 10.85 -9.25 4.36
N ALA A 291 11.86 -8.97 5.18
CA ALA A 291 12.10 -9.62 6.45
C ALA A 291 11.27 -8.97 7.57
N PRO A 292 11.00 -9.69 8.68
CA PRO A 292 10.35 -9.11 9.86
C PRO A 292 10.99 -7.79 10.29
N GLY A 293 10.14 -6.79 10.54
CA GLY A 293 10.53 -5.43 10.89
C GLY A 293 10.77 -4.50 9.70
N GLU A 294 11.11 -5.02 8.51
CA GLU A 294 11.38 -4.17 7.34
C GLU A 294 10.12 -3.48 6.84
N LEU A 295 10.30 -2.27 6.32
CA LEU A 295 9.24 -1.47 5.69
C LEU A 295 9.53 -1.34 4.20
N LEU A 296 8.48 -1.36 3.38
CA LEU A 296 8.51 -0.95 1.98
C LEU A 296 7.68 0.33 1.83
N LEU A 297 8.31 1.41 1.38
CA LEU A 297 7.62 2.60 0.90
C LEU A 297 7.54 2.55 -0.62
N VAL A 298 6.34 2.71 -1.15
CA VAL A 298 6.05 2.69 -2.59
C VAL A 298 5.43 4.04 -2.97
N ASP A 299 6.01 4.71 -3.95
CA ASP A 299 5.45 5.91 -4.57
C ASP A 299 4.34 5.50 -5.53
N ASN A 300 3.10 5.59 -5.04
CA ASN A 300 1.91 5.07 -5.72
C ASN A 300 1.53 5.87 -6.98
N ASP A 301 2.12 7.05 -7.19
CA ASP A 301 1.91 7.84 -8.40
C ASP A 301 2.77 7.33 -9.58
N VAL A 302 3.74 6.45 -9.34
CA VAL A 302 4.67 5.98 -10.40
C VAL A 302 4.94 4.49 -10.38
N VAL A 303 4.66 3.80 -9.28
CA VAL A 303 4.92 2.37 -9.11
C VAL A 303 3.63 1.58 -9.10
N VAL A 304 3.59 0.52 -9.91
CA VAL A 304 2.64 -0.59 -9.70
C VAL A 304 3.28 -1.63 -8.80
N HIS A 305 2.47 -2.23 -7.95
CA HIS A 305 2.92 -3.29 -7.06
C HIS A 305 2.00 -4.50 -7.14
N GLY A 306 2.54 -5.65 -6.76
CA GLY A 306 1.83 -6.91 -6.78
C GLY A 306 2.50 -7.91 -5.85
N ARG A 307 2.16 -9.18 -5.99
CA ARG A 307 2.73 -10.23 -5.15
C ARG A 307 2.75 -11.55 -5.88
N VAL A 308 3.86 -12.27 -5.75
CA VAL A 308 3.96 -13.63 -6.27
C VAL A 308 2.98 -14.58 -5.57
N PRO A 309 2.49 -15.63 -6.26
CA PRO A 309 1.68 -16.67 -5.63
C PRO A 309 2.46 -17.39 -4.52
N PHE A 310 1.75 -17.86 -3.49
CA PHE A 310 2.31 -18.71 -2.44
C PHE A 310 1.23 -19.64 -1.87
N THR A 311 1.67 -20.69 -1.18
CA THR A 311 0.76 -21.65 -0.52
C THR A 311 0.72 -21.38 0.98
N PRO A 312 -0.39 -20.85 1.52
CA PRO A 312 -0.55 -20.62 2.94
C PRO A 312 -0.77 -21.94 3.70
N ARG A 313 -0.40 -21.96 4.99
CA ARG A 313 -0.53 -23.11 5.89
C ARG A 313 -1.81 -23.08 6.71
N TYR A 314 -2.32 -21.89 6.99
CA TYR A 314 -3.45 -21.61 7.88
C TYR A 314 -3.30 -22.17 9.31
N ASP A 315 -2.06 -22.39 9.74
CA ASP A 315 -1.71 -22.89 11.08
C ASP A 315 -1.31 -21.76 12.04
N GLY A 316 -1.33 -20.51 11.57
CA GLY A 316 -0.92 -19.32 12.32
C GLY A 316 0.56 -18.97 12.18
N THR A 317 1.28 -19.56 11.23
CA THR A 317 2.67 -19.19 10.90
C THR A 317 2.78 -18.40 9.60
N ASP A 318 1.66 -18.13 8.94
CA ASP A 318 1.64 -17.49 7.62
C ASP A 318 2.18 -16.06 7.60
N ARG A 319 2.48 -15.60 6.39
CA ARG A 319 2.86 -14.22 6.07
C ARG A 319 1.86 -13.22 6.65
N TRP A 320 2.37 -12.22 7.37
CA TRP A 320 1.60 -11.14 7.98
C TRP A 320 2.29 -9.80 7.76
N LEU A 321 1.61 -8.89 7.07
CA LEU A 321 2.06 -7.50 6.90
C LEU A 321 0.99 -6.54 7.42
N LYS A 322 1.45 -5.33 7.74
CA LYS A 322 0.61 -4.16 7.97
C LYS A 322 0.70 -3.25 6.74
N ARG A 323 -0.41 -2.62 6.35
CA ARG A 323 -0.48 -1.67 5.24
C ARG A 323 -1.03 -0.35 5.72
N VAL A 324 -0.43 0.76 5.31
CA VAL A 324 -0.91 2.12 5.59
C VAL A 324 -0.91 2.93 4.30
N ASN A 325 -2.04 3.58 4.03
CA ASN A 325 -2.18 4.55 2.95
C ASN A 325 -1.79 5.93 3.45
N ILE A 326 -0.93 6.62 2.71
CA ILE A 326 -0.35 7.91 3.12
C ILE A 326 -0.58 8.93 2.01
N ARG A 327 -1.08 10.10 2.42
CA ARG A 327 -1.22 11.29 1.58
C ARG A 327 -0.05 12.24 1.81
N LEU A 328 0.40 12.89 0.75
CA LEU A 328 1.38 13.97 0.79
C LEU A 328 0.69 15.28 0.35
N PRO A 329 0.25 16.14 1.28
CA PRO A 329 -0.52 17.36 0.96
C PRO A 329 0.18 18.32 -0.01
N GLU A 330 1.51 18.29 -0.04
CA GLU A 330 2.36 19.06 -0.94
C GLU A 330 2.34 18.54 -2.38
N ARG A 331 1.98 17.26 -2.60
CA ARG A 331 1.83 16.67 -3.93
C ARG A 331 0.40 16.84 -4.43
N ARG A 332 0.25 17.67 -5.45
CA ARG A 332 -1.04 17.90 -6.12
C ARG A 332 -1.12 17.04 -7.37
N ARG A 333 -2.22 16.32 -7.53
CA ARG A 333 -2.57 15.66 -8.79
C ARG A 333 -3.27 16.63 -9.73
N ASP A 334 -3.49 16.21 -10.97
CA ASP A 334 -4.20 16.98 -11.98
C ASP A 334 -5.56 17.44 -11.44
N ALA A 335 -5.90 18.71 -11.67
CA ALA A 335 -7.16 19.30 -11.24
C ALA A 335 -8.38 18.58 -11.86
N ALA A 336 -8.21 17.97 -13.03
CA ALA A 336 -9.25 17.16 -13.66
C ALA A 336 -9.65 15.94 -12.82
N GLU A 337 -8.73 15.34 -12.06
CA GLU A 337 -9.05 14.22 -11.16
C GLU A 337 -10.02 14.64 -10.04
N ALA A 338 -10.06 15.92 -9.66
CA ALA A 338 -10.95 16.39 -8.60
C ALA A 338 -12.44 16.34 -8.98
N ALA A 339 -12.75 16.16 -10.27
CA ALA A 339 -14.12 15.98 -10.76
C ALA A 339 -14.57 14.50 -10.76
N GLU A 340 -13.67 13.55 -10.49
CA GLU A 340 -14.00 12.13 -10.35
C GLU A 340 -14.76 11.89 -9.03
N ASP A 341 -15.79 11.04 -9.07
CA ASP A 341 -16.66 10.77 -7.91
C ASP A 341 -16.13 9.67 -6.97
N GLY A 342 -15.06 8.97 -7.38
CA GLY A 342 -14.47 7.87 -6.63
C GLY A 342 -15.46 6.73 -6.33
N TYR A 343 -16.50 6.57 -7.16
CA TYR A 343 -17.56 5.57 -6.97
C TYR A 343 -18.26 5.66 -5.60
N GLY A 344 -18.33 6.88 -5.03
CA GLY A 344 -18.92 7.13 -3.72
C GLY A 344 -18.14 6.54 -2.54
N GLN A 345 -16.91 6.06 -2.76
CA GLN A 345 -16.10 5.49 -1.69
C GLN A 345 -15.64 6.57 -0.71
N ARG A 346 -15.79 6.28 0.59
CA ARG A 346 -15.53 7.25 1.66
C ARG A 346 -14.15 7.09 2.25
N VAL A 347 -13.39 8.19 2.22
CA VAL A 347 -12.07 8.30 2.84
C VAL A 347 -12.22 8.55 4.35
N VAL A 348 -11.51 7.77 5.16
CA VAL A 348 -11.28 8.04 6.59
C VAL A 348 -9.94 8.76 6.73
N ALA A 349 -9.95 10.11 6.74
CA ALA A 349 -8.74 10.93 6.74
C ALA A 349 -8.62 11.84 7.98
N PRO A 350 -8.35 11.27 9.18
CA PRO A 350 -8.37 12.02 10.42
C PRO A 350 -7.21 13.01 10.60
N PHE A 351 -6.12 12.84 9.85
CA PHE A 351 -4.94 13.70 9.93
C PHE A 351 -4.95 14.86 8.93
N ARG A 352 -5.98 14.97 8.08
CA ARG A 352 -6.12 16.11 7.18
C ARG A 352 -6.24 17.37 8.01
N THR A 353 -5.21 18.20 7.97
CA THR A 353 -5.33 19.55 8.52
C THR A 353 -6.38 20.29 7.70
N SER A 354 -7.41 20.83 8.36
CA SER A 354 -8.40 21.74 7.76
C SER A 354 -7.73 23.07 7.37
N ARG A 355 -6.79 23.04 6.43
CA ARG A 355 -6.28 24.22 5.74
C ARG A 355 -6.82 24.19 4.33
N GLY A 356 -8.02 24.78 4.14
CA GLY A 356 -8.53 25.10 2.81
C GLY A 356 -9.99 24.75 2.53
N ILE A 357 -10.92 25.01 3.44
CA ILE A 357 -12.30 25.34 3.07
C ILE A 357 -12.70 26.53 3.93
N ASN A 358 -12.20 27.71 3.55
CA ASN A 358 -12.73 29.00 3.95
C ASN A 358 -12.29 30.00 2.88
N THR A 359 -13.05 30.02 1.79
CA THR A 359 -13.32 31.20 0.97
C THR A 359 -14.74 31.07 0.47
#